data_AF-A0A955YIU0-F1
#
_entry.id   AF-A0A955YIU0-F1
#
_cell.length_a   1.000
_cell.length_b   1.000
_cell.length_c   1.000
_cell.angle_alpha   90.00
_cell.angle_beta   90.00
_cell.angle_gamma   90.00
#
_symmetry.space_group_name_H-M   'P 1'
#
loop_
_entity.id
_entity.type
_entity.pdbx_description
1 polymer ?
#
loop_
_entity_poly.entity_id
_entity_poly.type
_entity_poly.pdbx_seq_one_letter_code
_entity_poly.pdbx_strand_id
1 'polypeptide(L)'
;MTNPPAQNPLLDLGFELPFDAVRPEHAVPAIDALIADAQEALAVVRASTAAPTYENTLGAMEAATAKLELASTVLEHLESVATTDALRDAYNQTIPKTTAFWSALSMDHGLYERVTAFSRTAEAAALDATRARFLKKTLESFRRNGAALEGAKKTRLEAIDTRLSEITTRFSQNVLDATNAFELYIPSEDGLAGLPESARVAAREAAVAQKKEGYRFTLHAPSLIPLLTYLDDRAVREQVWRAYNTRATSGAFDNGPLLQEIVALRGEKAALLGYANFADLVLESRMAQSGARATEFVDDLVTRTERAFAQENEELQAYRRELEGPDALPLEPWDVGYYAEKLRRARFDFDEEELRPYFPVQGVLDGLFAIVQRLFDVRIEPTTLPTWDPAVTTYRIVDPSGAHVASFYADLYPRENKRGGAWMNPLISAVDGGPQLGLFCANNTQPTADKPALLTHREVETLFHEFGHLLHHSLSRVSVRSLAGTNVAWDFVELPSQIMENWCWEREALDLFARHYQTNEPIPAALFDKMQAARTFRAGNAQMRQLGFSSVDLRLHTAYDPATDGSVLDYARALLARFSACPYPDDYAMIAGFTHLFASPVGYAAAYY
;
A
#
# COMPACT_ATOMS: atom_id res chain seq x y z
N MET A 1 26.46 1.29 -39.53
CA MET A 1 25.02 1.65 -39.59
C MET A 1 24.61 1.90 -38.16
N THR A 2 24.58 3.16 -37.76
CA THR A 2 24.06 3.58 -36.46
C THR A 2 22.57 3.28 -36.48
N ASN A 3 22.10 2.40 -35.59
CA ASN A 3 20.67 2.27 -35.34
C ASN A 3 20.10 3.69 -35.12
N PRO A 4 18.93 4.03 -35.67
CA PRO A 4 18.26 5.25 -35.24
C PRO A 4 18.17 5.21 -33.70
N PRO A 5 18.35 6.35 -33.00
CA PRO A 5 18.17 6.36 -31.56
C PRO A 5 16.80 5.75 -31.27
N ALA A 6 16.78 4.67 -30.48
CA ALA A 6 15.54 3.99 -30.15
C ALA A 6 14.56 5.04 -29.62
N GLN A 7 13.38 5.12 -30.23
CA GLN A 7 12.33 6.06 -29.83
C GLN A 7 12.04 5.82 -28.34
N ASN A 8 12.07 6.89 -27.53
CA ASN A 8 11.89 6.78 -26.09
C ASN A 8 10.49 6.17 -25.81
N PRO A 9 10.40 4.98 -25.18
CA PRO A 9 9.15 4.23 -25.06
C PRO A 9 8.11 4.92 -24.17
N LEU A 10 8.51 5.88 -23.34
CA LEU A 10 7.61 6.61 -22.44
C LEU A 10 6.84 7.74 -23.15
N LEU A 11 7.25 8.16 -24.35
CA LEU A 11 6.60 9.27 -25.07
C LEU A 11 5.26 8.89 -25.72
N ASP A 12 5.08 7.60 -26.04
CA ASP A 12 3.89 7.10 -26.72
C ASP A 12 3.53 5.71 -26.19
N LEU A 13 2.87 5.69 -25.04
CA LEU A 13 2.46 4.47 -24.35
C LEU A 13 1.10 4.00 -24.87
N GLY A 14 1.04 2.75 -25.33
CA GLY A 14 -0.20 2.05 -25.70
C GLY A 14 -0.83 1.33 -24.51
N PHE A 15 -1.76 0.40 -24.81
CA PHE A 15 -2.35 -0.47 -23.79
C PHE A 15 -1.33 -1.49 -23.24
N GLU A 16 -0.51 -2.07 -24.11
CA GLU A 16 0.59 -2.94 -23.69
C GLU A 16 1.80 -2.07 -23.30
N LEU A 17 2.02 -1.91 -22.00
CA LEU A 17 3.10 -1.06 -21.48
C LEU A 17 4.46 -1.77 -21.65
N PRO A 18 5.47 -1.10 -22.23
CA PRO A 18 6.75 -1.72 -22.59
C PRO A 18 7.72 -1.75 -21.39
N PHE A 19 7.31 -2.34 -20.27
CA PHE A 19 8.10 -2.36 -19.03
C PHE A 19 9.50 -2.98 -19.22
N ASP A 20 9.63 -3.95 -20.12
CA ASP A 20 10.88 -4.61 -20.48
C ASP A 20 11.85 -3.73 -21.30
N ALA A 21 11.36 -2.63 -21.88
CA ALA A 21 12.12 -1.69 -22.70
C ALA A 21 12.38 -0.33 -22.02
N VAL A 22 11.69 -0.01 -20.92
CA VAL A 22 11.98 1.22 -20.16
C VAL A 22 13.36 1.11 -19.49
N ARG A 23 14.16 2.17 -19.60
CA ARG A 23 15.51 2.27 -19.05
C ARG A 23 15.68 3.60 -18.32
N PRO A 24 16.61 3.71 -17.35
CA PRO A 24 16.82 4.94 -16.58
C PRO A 24 17.02 6.19 -17.45
N GLU A 25 17.79 6.07 -18.54
CA GLU A 25 18.08 7.16 -19.48
C GLU A 25 16.85 7.68 -20.23
N HIS A 26 15.73 6.95 -20.22
CA HIS A 26 14.47 7.37 -20.83
C HIS A 26 13.67 8.32 -19.93
N ALA A 27 13.84 8.25 -18.60
CA ALA A 27 12.95 8.88 -17.65
C ALA A 27 12.92 10.42 -17.77
N VAL A 28 14.07 11.07 -17.57
CA VAL A 28 14.16 12.54 -17.57
C VAL A 28 13.77 13.14 -18.94
N PRO A 29 14.29 12.67 -20.09
CA PRO A 29 13.91 13.22 -21.38
C PRO A 29 12.42 13.05 -21.71
N ALA A 30 11.81 11.93 -21.31
CA ALA A 30 10.38 11.71 -21.55
C ALA A 30 9.52 12.64 -20.71
N ILE A 31 9.80 12.74 -19.41
CA ILE A 31 9.05 13.61 -18.50
C ILE A 31 9.18 15.08 -18.91
N ASP A 32 10.36 15.54 -19.30
CA ASP A 32 10.55 16.91 -19.79
C ASP A 32 9.70 17.22 -21.04
N ALA A 33 9.70 16.30 -22.02
CA ALA A 33 8.90 16.45 -23.22
C ALA A 33 7.39 16.44 -22.93
N LEU A 34 6.93 15.48 -22.11
CA LEU A 34 5.51 15.34 -21.77
C LEU A 34 4.99 16.49 -20.91
N ILE A 35 5.83 17.09 -20.05
CA ILE A 35 5.50 18.33 -19.33
C ILE A 35 5.32 19.46 -20.33
N ALA A 36 6.22 19.62 -21.31
CA ALA A 36 6.13 20.67 -22.31
C ALA A 36 4.85 20.53 -23.16
N ASP A 37 4.55 19.31 -23.64
CA ASP A 37 3.33 19.01 -24.40
C ASP A 37 2.06 19.34 -23.60
N ALA A 38 2.02 18.92 -22.33
CA ALA A 38 0.88 19.20 -21.46
C ALA A 38 0.72 20.70 -21.18
N GLN A 39 1.83 21.43 -20.97
CA GLN A 39 1.82 22.87 -20.77
C GLN A 39 1.29 23.62 -22.01
N GLU A 40 1.69 23.20 -23.22
CA GLU A 40 1.21 23.78 -24.47
C GLU A 40 -0.30 23.56 -24.63
N ALA A 41 -0.77 22.32 -24.41
CA ALA A 41 -2.19 21.99 -24.49
C ALA A 41 -3.03 22.77 -23.46
N LEU A 42 -2.56 22.88 -22.21
CA LEU A 42 -3.23 23.66 -21.17
C LEU A 42 -3.22 25.16 -21.47
N ALA A 43 -2.18 25.69 -22.11
CA ALA A 43 -2.13 27.09 -22.55
C ALA A 43 -3.22 27.40 -23.58
N VAL A 44 -3.52 26.46 -24.49
CA VAL A 44 -4.64 26.57 -25.45
C VAL A 44 -5.98 26.63 -24.72
N VAL A 45 -6.20 25.76 -23.73
CA VAL A 45 -7.42 25.77 -22.91
C VAL A 45 -7.58 27.12 -22.20
N ARG A 46 -6.51 27.59 -21.54
CA ARG A 46 -6.47 28.85 -20.79
C ARG A 46 -6.73 30.08 -21.68
N ALA A 47 -6.16 30.11 -22.89
CA ALA A 47 -6.25 31.26 -23.79
C ALA A 47 -7.49 31.25 -24.70
N SER A 48 -8.31 30.20 -24.67
CA SER A 48 -9.46 30.06 -25.56
C SER A 48 -10.54 31.11 -25.29
N THR A 49 -10.84 31.92 -26.31
CA THR A 49 -11.90 32.94 -26.29
C THR A 49 -13.28 32.40 -26.71
N ALA A 50 -13.36 31.14 -27.14
CA ALA A 50 -14.62 30.49 -27.43
C ALA A 50 -15.45 30.32 -26.15
N ALA A 51 -16.78 30.30 -26.29
CA ALA A 51 -17.68 30.01 -25.18
C ALA A 51 -17.28 28.68 -24.51
N PRO A 52 -17.20 28.63 -23.16
CA PRO A 52 -16.75 27.43 -22.46
C PRO A 52 -17.79 26.32 -22.59
N THR A 53 -17.33 25.14 -23.01
CA THR A 53 -18.09 23.88 -23.07
C THR A 53 -17.38 22.82 -22.23
N TYR A 54 -18.01 21.66 -22.01
CA TYR A 54 -17.36 20.55 -21.31
C TYR A 54 -16.07 20.14 -22.04
N GLU A 55 -16.18 19.94 -23.36
CA GLU A 55 -15.09 19.45 -24.20
C GLU A 55 -13.90 20.40 -24.24
N ASN A 56 -14.12 21.71 -24.39
CA ASN A 56 -13.05 22.70 -24.48
C ASN A 56 -12.54 23.21 -23.11
N THR A 57 -13.00 22.60 -22.02
CA THR A 57 -12.63 22.96 -20.65
C THR A 57 -12.19 21.71 -19.89
N LEU A 58 -13.13 21.00 -19.26
CA LEU A 58 -12.84 19.82 -18.43
C LEU A 58 -12.25 18.66 -19.26
N GLY A 59 -12.88 18.34 -20.40
CA GLY A 59 -12.41 17.27 -21.29
C GLY A 59 -11.01 17.55 -21.84
N ALA A 60 -10.77 18.79 -22.30
CA ALA A 60 -9.46 19.21 -22.79
C ALA A 60 -8.38 19.17 -21.69
N MET A 61 -8.72 19.52 -20.44
CA MET A 61 -7.78 19.39 -19.31
C MET A 61 -7.42 17.94 -19.03
N GLU A 62 -8.40 17.01 -18.99
CA GLU A 62 -8.09 15.57 -18.79
C GLU A 62 -7.24 14.99 -19.90
N ALA A 63 -7.47 15.43 -21.14
CA ALA A 63 -6.72 14.98 -22.31
C ALA A 63 -5.28 15.53 -22.31
N ALA A 64 -5.09 16.79 -21.91
CA ALA A 64 -3.78 17.45 -21.89
C ALA A 64 -2.78 16.77 -20.94
N THR A 65 -3.26 16.17 -19.86
CA THR A 65 -2.41 15.61 -18.80
C THR A 65 -2.20 14.09 -18.92
N ALA A 66 -3.04 13.39 -19.68
CA ALA A 66 -3.12 11.93 -19.69
C ALA A 66 -1.79 11.21 -19.98
N LYS A 67 -1.01 11.69 -20.95
CA LYS A 67 0.28 11.06 -21.31
C LYS A 67 1.33 11.20 -20.21
N LEU A 68 1.42 12.38 -19.59
CA LEU A 68 2.33 12.64 -18.49
C LEU A 68 1.97 11.78 -17.26
N GLU A 69 0.69 11.65 -16.95
CA GLU A 69 0.21 10.80 -15.86
C GLU A 69 0.60 9.34 -16.08
N LEU A 70 0.38 8.80 -17.29
CA LEU A 70 0.70 7.41 -17.60
C LEU A 70 2.21 7.14 -17.54
N ALA A 71 3.03 8.02 -18.12
CA ALA A 71 4.49 7.88 -18.06
C ALA A 71 5.03 7.98 -16.62
N SER A 72 4.49 8.90 -15.81
CA SER A 72 4.83 9.02 -14.39
C SER A 72 4.46 7.76 -13.62
N THR A 73 3.27 7.20 -13.88
CA THR A 73 2.79 5.95 -13.26
C THR A 73 3.71 4.77 -13.58
N VAL A 74 4.18 4.66 -14.83
CA VAL A 74 5.14 3.61 -15.23
C VAL A 74 6.46 3.73 -14.48
N LEU A 75 7.02 4.95 -14.37
CA LEU A 75 8.27 5.18 -13.66
C LEU A 75 8.15 4.91 -12.16
N GLU A 76 7.10 5.43 -11.52
CA GLU A 76 6.80 5.18 -10.11
C GLU A 76 6.62 3.68 -9.84
N HIS A 77 5.92 2.98 -10.72
CA HIS A 77 5.76 1.54 -10.59
C HIS A 77 7.10 0.81 -10.63
N LEU A 78 7.94 1.07 -11.63
CA LEU A 78 9.26 0.45 -11.74
C LEU A 78 10.15 0.75 -10.54
N GLU A 79 10.13 1.99 -10.03
CA GLU A 79 10.85 2.34 -8.80
C GLU A 79 10.31 1.55 -7.58
N SER A 80 9.02 1.21 -7.56
CA SER A 80 8.43 0.42 -6.48
C SER A 80 8.76 -1.08 -6.54
N VAL A 81 9.04 -1.65 -7.71
CA VAL A 81 9.11 -3.13 -7.90
C VAL A 81 10.41 -3.66 -8.46
N ALA A 82 11.21 -2.80 -9.06
CA ALA A 82 12.42 -3.12 -9.80
C ALA A 82 13.46 -1.98 -9.73
N THR A 83 13.57 -1.30 -8.57
CA THR A 83 14.50 -0.18 -8.44
C THR A 83 15.96 -0.62 -8.64
N THR A 84 16.75 0.26 -9.21
CA THR A 84 18.21 0.17 -9.33
C THR A 84 18.77 1.55 -9.03
N ASP A 85 20.05 1.65 -8.64
CA ASP A 85 20.67 2.95 -8.37
C ASP A 85 20.45 3.95 -9.52
N ALA A 86 20.64 3.48 -10.77
CA ALA A 86 20.43 4.32 -11.95
C ALA A 86 18.96 4.74 -12.15
N LEU A 87 18.00 3.82 -11.94
CA LEU A 87 16.58 4.14 -12.05
C LEU A 87 16.15 5.11 -10.94
N ARG A 88 16.60 4.87 -9.71
CA ARG A 88 16.35 5.70 -8.55
C ARG A 88 16.87 7.13 -8.76
N ASP A 89 18.10 7.26 -9.26
CA ASP A 89 18.71 8.56 -9.58
C ASP A 89 17.93 9.30 -10.67
N ALA A 90 17.47 8.58 -11.70
CA ALA A 90 16.66 9.16 -12.76
C ALA A 90 15.27 9.58 -12.25
N TYR A 91 14.61 8.73 -11.47
CA TYR A 91 13.31 9.00 -10.87
C TYR A 91 13.36 10.21 -9.93
N ASN A 92 14.38 10.29 -9.06
CA ASN A 92 14.59 11.42 -8.15
C ASN A 92 14.80 12.76 -8.89
N GLN A 93 15.28 12.75 -10.14
CA GLN A 93 15.36 13.96 -10.98
C GLN A 93 14.01 14.34 -11.61
N THR A 94 13.09 13.38 -11.78
CA THR A 94 11.76 13.63 -12.36
C THR A 94 10.75 14.13 -11.33
N ILE A 95 10.84 13.70 -10.07
CA ILE A 95 9.86 14.02 -9.01
C ILE A 95 9.65 15.52 -8.80
N PRO A 96 10.70 16.36 -8.66
CA PRO A 96 10.49 17.79 -8.47
C PRO A 96 9.80 18.44 -9.68
N LYS A 97 10.08 17.93 -10.89
CA LYS A 97 9.53 18.45 -12.15
C LYS A 97 8.04 18.16 -12.27
N THR A 98 7.64 16.91 -12.05
CA THR A 98 6.22 16.51 -12.08
C THR A 98 5.45 17.17 -10.95
N THR A 99 6.02 17.26 -9.75
CA THR A 99 5.38 17.96 -8.61
C THR A 99 5.15 19.44 -8.91
N ALA A 100 6.15 20.13 -9.46
CA ALA A 100 6.00 21.53 -9.87
C ALA A 100 4.90 21.70 -10.93
N PHE A 101 4.83 20.80 -11.91
CA PHE A 101 3.77 20.81 -12.92
C PHE A 101 2.36 20.67 -12.31
N TRP A 102 2.14 19.65 -11.46
CA TRP A 102 0.83 19.41 -10.84
C TRP A 102 0.40 20.52 -9.87
N SER A 103 1.35 21.06 -9.11
CA SER A 103 1.12 22.19 -8.21
C SER A 103 0.72 23.44 -9.02
N ALA A 104 1.48 23.75 -10.09
CA ALA A 104 1.16 24.86 -10.98
C ALA A 104 -0.23 24.71 -11.65
N LEU A 105 -0.57 23.52 -12.14
CA LEU A 105 -1.89 23.22 -12.72
C LEU A 105 -3.02 23.49 -11.71
N SER A 106 -2.87 23.00 -10.49
CA SER A 106 -3.88 23.13 -9.43
C SER A 106 -4.07 24.57 -8.92
N MET A 107 -3.10 25.45 -9.21
CA MET A 107 -3.11 26.88 -8.84
C MET A 107 -3.20 27.83 -10.05
N ASP A 108 -3.50 27.33 -11.25
CA ASP A 108 -3.64 28.16 -12.44
C ASP A 108 -4.95 28.95 -12.40
N HIS A 109 -4.84 30.26 -12.20
CA HIS A 109 -5.98 31.16 -12.10
C HIS A 109 -6.82 31.20 -13.39
N GLY A 110 -6.19 31.18 -14.56
CA GLY A 110 -6.91 31.26 -15.83
C GLY A 110 -7.70 29.99 -16.13
N LEU A 111 -7.16 28.82 -15.79
CA LEU A 111 -7.91 27.57 -15.84
C LEU A 111 -9.05 27.55 -14.83
N TYR A 112 -8.82 28.02 -13.60
CA TYR A 112 -9.87 28.14 -12.58
C TYR A 112 -11.01 29.07 -13.02
N GLU A 113 -10.69 30.24 -13.60
CA GLU A 113 -11.67 31.17 -14.16
C GLU A 113 -12.46 30.52 -15.30
N ARG A 114 -11.80 29.76 -16.18
CA ARG A 114 -12.46 29.05 -17.27
C ARG A 114 -13.43 27.98 -16.75
N VAL A 115 -13.02 27.15 -15.80
CA VAL A 115 -13.89 26.13 -15.18
C VAL A 115 -15.06 26.79 -14.45
N THR A 116 -14.81 27.93 -13.79
CA THR A 116 -15.86 28.73 -13.13
C THR A 116 -16.82 29.37 -14.13
N ALA A 117 -16.34 29.81 -15.29
CA ALA A 117 -17.19 30.32 -16.36
C ALA A 117 -18.06 29.20 -16.94
N PHE A 118 -17.47 28.03 -17.19
CA PHE A 118 -18.20 26.85 -17.63
C PHE A 118 -19.32 26.46 -16.65
N SER A 119 -19.05 26.47 -15.34
CA SER A 119 -20.02 26.07 -14.31
C SER A 119 -21.30 26.92 -14.27
N ARG A 120 -21.29 28.10 -14.90
CA ARG A 120 -22.42 29.03 -15.00
C ARG A 120 -23.21 28.91 -16.31
N THR A 121 -22.83 27.97 -17.19
CA THR A 121 -23.48 27.77 -18.49
C THR A 121 -24.72 26.87 -18.38
N ALA A 122 -25.59 26.93 -19.40
CA ALA A 122 -26.71 26.00 -19.52
C ALA A 122 -26.26 24.55 -19.75
N GLU A 123 -25.13 24.36 -20.44
CA GLU A 123 -24.53 23.04 -20.64
C GLU A 123 -24.09 22.41 -19.31
N ALA A 124 -23.41 23.18 -18.44
CA ALA A 124 -23.02 22.70 -17.12
C ALA A 124 -24.21 22.27 -16.26
N ALA A 125 -25.33 23.00 -16.34
CA ALA A 125 -26.57 22.64 -15.64
C ALA A 125 -27.25 21.39 -16.22
N ALA A 126 -26.93 20.99 -17.45
CA ALA A 126 -27.47 19.84 -18.16
C ALA A 126 -26.53 18.62 -18.17
N LEU A 127 -25.36 18.70 -17.52
CA LEU A 127 -24.43 17.56 -17.42
C LEU A 127 -25.10 16.37 -16.73
N ASP A 128 -24.74 15.16 -17.18
CA ASP A 128 -25.06 13.96 -16.43
C ASP A 128 -24.36 13.94 -15.07
N ALA A 129 -24.80 13.04 -14.19
CA ALA A 129 -24.32 12.98 -12.82
C ALA A 129 -22.79 12.79 -12.70
N THR A 130 -22.17 12.04 -13.61
CA THR A 130 -20.73 11.77 -13.58
C THR A 130 -19.94 13.02 -13.94
N ARG A 131 -20.31 13.68 -15.04
CA ARG A 131 -19.65 14.92 -15.47
C ARG A 131 -19.92 16.09 -14.53
N ALA A 132 -21.12 16.17 -13.95
CA ALA A 132 -21.45 17.15 -12.91
C ALA A 132 -20.60 16.94 -11.64
N ARG A 133 -20.39 15.67 -11.23
CA ARG A 133 -19.47 15.33 -10.14
C ARG A 133 -18.03 15.71 -10.48
N PHE A 134 -17.58 15.49 -11.73
CA PHE A 134 -16.25 15.90 -12.16
C PHE A 134 -16.07 17.42 -12.05
N LEU A 135 -16.99 18.20 -12.59
CA LEU A 135 -16.99 19.65 -12.48
C LEU A 135 -16.89 20.12 -11.02
N LYS A 136 -17.73 19.54 -10.13
CA LYS A 136 -17.73 19.85 -8.71
C LYS A 136 -16.37 19.56 -8.07
N LYS A 137 -15.83 18.35 -8.26
CA LYS A 137 -14.54 17.94 -7.68
C LYS A 137 -13.39 18.80 -8.22
N THR A 138 -13.41 19.18 -9.49
CA THR A 138 -12.40 20.06 -10.08
C THR A 138 -12.41 21.45 -9.45
N LEU A 139 -13.59 22.07 -9.29
CA LEU A 139 -13.72 23.37 -8.60
C LEU A 139 -13.27 23.30 -7.14
N GLU A 140 -13.67 22.24 -6.42
CA GLU A 140 -13.24 22.00 -5.04
C GLU A 140 -11.72 21.80 -4.96
N SER A 141 -11.13 21.08 -5.91
CA SER A 141 -9.68 20.86 -5.98
C SER A 141 -8.91 22.17 -6.17
N PHE A 142 -9.32 23.05 -7.09
CA PHE A 142 -8.70 24.37 -7.26
C PHE A 142 -8.75 25.18 -5.96
N ARG A 143 -9.90 25.21 -5.28
CA ARG A 143 -10.02 25.93 -3.99
C ARG A 143 -9.09 25.35 -2.93
N ARG A 144 -9.06 24.02 -2.79
CA ARG A 144 -8.29 23.30 -1.77
C ARG A 144 -6.78 23.34 -2.00
N ASN A 145 -6.34 23.52 -3.24
CA ASN A 145 -4.93 23.63 -3.59
C ASN A 145 -4.46 25.07 -3.75
N GLY A 146 -5.25 26.05 -3.32
CA GLY A 146 -4.78 27.43 -3.23
C GLY A 146 -4.82 28.20 -4.54
N ALA A 147 -5.72 27.89 -5.47
CA ALA A 147 -5.92 28.67 -6.70
C ALA A 147 -6.27 30.15 -6.45
N ALA A 148 -6.79 30.46 -5.25
CA ALA A 148 -7.05 31.83 -4.80
C ALA A 148 -5.87 32.46 -4.04
N LEU A 149 -4.75 31.76 -3.87
CA LEU A 149 -3.55 32.31 -3.23
C LEU A 149 -2.73 33.12 -4.23
N GLU A 150 -2.17 34.23 -3.74
CA GLU A 150 -1.32 35.12 -4.51
C GLU A 150 0.01 35.39 -3.80
N GLY A 151 1.00 35.86 -4.57
CA GLY A 151 2.30 36.31 -4.06
C GLY A 151 3.02 35.25 -3.23
N ALA A 152 3.55 35.68 -2.08
CA ALA A 152 4.41 34.84 -1.23
C ALA A 152 3.73 33.57 -0.70
N LYS A 153 2.40 33.58 -0.48
CA LYS A 153 1.68 32.40 0.00
C LYS A 153 1.65 31.29 -1.05
N LYS A 154 1.42 31.65 -2.31
CA LYS A 154 1.44 30.71 -3.44
C LYS A 154 2.83 30.09 -3.61
N THR A 155 3.86 30.93 -3.67
CA THR A 155 5.26 30.46 -3.76
C THR A 155 5.65 29.55 -2.60
N ARG A 156 5.17 29.83 -1.39
CA ARG A 156 5.43 28.97 -0.23
C ARG A 156 4.72 27.61 -0.35
N LEU A 157 3.47 27.58 -0.81
CA LEU A 157 2.73 26.34 -1.01
C LEU A 157 3.41 25.45 -2.07
N GLU A 158 3.86 26.01 -3.19
CA GLU A 158 4.63 25.30 -4.23
C GLU A 158 5.92 24.68 -3.67
N ALA A 159 6.64 25.43 -2.82
CA ALA A 159 7.86 24.95 -2.17
C ALA A 159 7.56 23.83 -1.16
N ILE A 160 6.44 23.91 -0.43
CA ILE A 160 6.00 22.85 0.49
C ILE A 160 5.65 21.58 -0.28
N ASP A 161 4.88 21.68 -1.36
CA ASP A 161 4.49 20.52 -2.18
C ASP A 161 5.72 19.81 -2.75
N THR A 162 6.64 20.57 -3.34
CA THR A 162 7.90 20.04 -3.88
C THR A 162 8.69 19.33 -2.79
N ARG A 163 8.86 19.98 -1.64
CA ARG A 163 9.64 19.42 -0.54
C ARG A 163 9.00 18.16 0.04
N LEU A 164 7.67 18.14 0.22
CA LEU A 164 6.94 16.96 0.69
C LEU A 164 7.17 15.78 -0.26
N SER A 165 7.01 15.96 -1.57
CA SER A 165 7.24 14.89 -2.55
C SER A 165 8.67 14.31 -2.48
N GLU A 166 9.68 15.16 -2.37
CA GLU A 166 11.08 14.73 -2.25
C GLU A 166 11.31 13.91 -0.96
N ILE A 167 10.90 14.44 0.20
CA ILE A 167 11.22 13.81 1.48
C ILE A 167 10.40 12.57 1.75
N THR A 168 9.17 12.47 1.22
CA THR A 168 8.36 11.25 1.33
C THR A 168 8.88 10.15 0.41
N THR A 169 9.41 10.50 -0.77
CA THR A 169 10.12 9.54 -1.62
C THR A 169 11.36 9.01 -0.90
N ARG A 170 12.20 9.91 -0.38
CA ARG A 170 13.40 9.55 0.38
C ARG A 170 13.07 8.69 1.61
N PHE A 171 11.96 8.99 2.31
CA PHE A 171 11.48 8.16 3.41
C PHE A 171 11.30 6.70 2.97
N SER A 172 10.61 6.46 1.85
CA SER A 172 10.38 5.09 1.34
C SER A 172 11.67 4.39 0.91
N GLN A 173 12.59 5.10 0.25
CA GLN A 173 13.90 4.59 -0.15
C GLN A 173 14.72 4.18 1.09
N ASN A 174 14.77 5.02 2.12
CA ASN A 174 15.42 4.72 3.39
C ASN A 174 14.83 3.48 4.08
N VAL A 175 13.50 3.28 4.02
CA VAL A 175 12.86 2.08 4.59
C VAL A 175 13.27 0.81 3.85
N LEU A 176 13.30 0.84 2.52
CA LEU A 176 13.75 -0.29 1.71
C LEU A 176 15.21 -0.62 2.01
N ASP A 177 16.08 0.38 1.98
CA ASP A 177 17.52 0.21 2.20
C ASP A 177 17.82 -0.27 3.63
N ALA A 178 17.14 0.28 4.65
CA ALA A 178 17.27 -0.18 6.03
C ALA A 178 16.75 -1.62 6.25
N THR A 179 15.71 -2.02 5.51
CA THR A 179 15.18 -3.39 5.55
C THR A 179 16.20 -4.38 4.96
N ASN A 180 16.85 -4.00 3.85
CA ASN A 180 17.83 -4.83 3.16
C ASN A 180 19.20 -4.87 3.85
N ALA A 181 19.57 -3.80 4.58
CA ALA A 181 20.85 -3.73 5.28
C ALA A 181 20.98 -4.73 6.44
N PHE A 182 19.86 -5.23 6.98
CA PHE A 182 19.87 -6.22 8.05
C PHE A 182 20.01 -7.64 7.49
N GLU A 183 21.03 -8.35 7.97
CA GLU A 183 21.17 -9.79 7.76
C GLU A 183 21.50 -10.48 9.08
N LEU A 184 20.79 -11.58 9.36
CA LEU A 184 21.12 -12.49 10.45
C LEU A 184 21.52 -13.84 9.86
N TYR A 185 22.70 -14.34 10.24
CA TYR A 185 23.17 -15.67 9.87
C TYR A 185 23.21 -16.58 11.08
N ILE A 186 22.50 -17.70 11.00
CA ILE A 186 22.59 -18.80 11.96
C ILE A 186 23.43 -19.91 11.31
N PRO A 187 24.58 -20.29 11.89
CA PRO A 187 25.56 -21.14 11.19
C PRO A 187 25.15 -22.62 11.14
N SER A 188 24.40 -23.11 12.13
CA SER A 188 24.04 -24.52 12.25
C SER A 188 22.55 -24.71 12.55
N GLU A 189 22.07 -25.94 12.33
CA GLU A 189 20.70 -26.34 12.59
C GLU A 189 20.27 -26.22 14.05
N ASP A 190 21.22 -26.41 14.98
CA ASP A 190 20.93 -26.36 16.43
C ASP A 190 20.37 -24.99 16.86
N GLY A 191 20.69 -23.93 16.12
CA GLY A 191 20.17 -22.58 16.36
C GLY A 191 18.77 -22.33 15.79
N LEU A 192 18.10 -23.34 15.23
CA LEU A 192 16.80 -23.20 14.56
C LEU A 192 15.64 -23.87 15.31
N ALA A 193 15.86 -24.28 16.57
CA ALA A 193 14.85 -24.94 17.38
C ALA A 193 13.52 -24.14 17.40
N GLY A 194 12.41 -24.85 17.21
CA GLY A 194 11.06 -24.30 17.15
C GLY A 194 10.60 -23.87 15.76
N LEU A 195 11.51 -23.49 14.84
CA LEU A 195 11.12 -23.06 13.50
C LEU A 195 10.46 -24.18 12.68
N PRO A 196 9.39 -23.88 11.92
CA PRO A 196 8.81 -24.83 11.00
C PRO A 196 9.77 -25.13 9.84
N GLU A 197 9.64 -26.32 9.26
CA GLU A 197 10.49 -26.78 8.16
C GLU A 197 10.46 -25.82 6.97
N SER A 198 9.30 -25.23 6.68
CA SER A 198 9.11 -24.21 5.65
C SER A 198 10.08 -23.03 5.82
N ALA A 199 10.20 -22.48 7.04
CA ALA A 199 11.09 -21.37 7.35
C ALA A 199 12.57 -21.77 7.32
N ARG A 200 12.91 -22.99 7.76
CA ARG A 200 14.29 -23.50 7.75
C ARG A 200 14.81 -23.67 6.33
N VAL A 201 14.02 -24.26 5.43
CA VAL A 201 14.36 -24.41 4.01
C VAL A 201 14.52 -23.04 3.35
N ALA A 202 13.56 -22.13 3.55
CA ALA A 202 13.64 -20.79 2.97
C ALA A 202 14.88 -20.02 3.43
N ALA A 203 15.23 -20.09 4.72
CA ALA A 203 16.44 -19.45 5.25
C ALA A 203 17.73 -20.07 4.70
N ARG A 204 17.74 -21.38 4.45
CA ARG A 204 18.87 -22.06 3.82
C ARG A 204 19.06 -21.61 2.38
N GLU A 205 17.99 -21.59 1.59
CA GLU A 205 18.02 -21.13 0.20
C GLU A 205 18.45 -19.65 0.11
N ALA A 206 17.98 -18.80 1.04
CA ALA A 206 18.39 -17.41 1.13
C ALA A 206 19.91 -17.25 1.40
N ALA A 207 20.51 -18.13 2.20
CA ALA A 207 21.96 -18.14 2.42
C ALA A 207 22.72 -18.59 1.15
N VAL A 208 22.23 -19.64 0.48
CA VAL A 208 22.80 -20.16 -0.77
C VAL A 208 22.76 -19.11 -1.88
N ALA A 209 21.66 -18.36 -2.00
CA ALA A 209 21.53 -17.26 -2.95
C ALA A 209 22.59 -16.17 -2.74
N GLN A 210 22.99 -15.93 -1.49
CA GLN A 210 24.09 -15.03 -1.12
C GLN A 210 25.47 -15.69 -1.13
N LYS A 211 25.58 -16.93 -1.64
CA LYS A 211 26.81 -17.73 -1.70
C LYS A 211 27.47 -17.90 -0.32
N LYS A 212 26.66 -17.99 0.74
CA LYS A 212 27.09 -18.20 2.13
C LYS A 212 26.52 -19.51 2.67
N GLU A 213 27.22 -20.09 3.65
CA GLU A 213 26.72 -21.24 4.40
C GLU A 213 25.79 -20.80 5.55
N GLY A 214 25.12 -21.78 6.17
CA GLY A 214 24.18 -21.55 7.27
C GLY A 214 22.76 -21.22 6.80
N TYR A 215 22.09 -20.33 7.54
CA TYR A 215 20.70 -19.92 7.36
C TYR A 215 20.61 -18.40 7.47
N ARG A 216 20.10 -17.74 6.41
CA ARG A 216 19.97 -16.27 6.33
C ARG A 216 18.54 -15.86 6.65
N PHE A 217 18.41 -14.94 7.60
CA PHE A 217 17.15 -14.26 7.93
C PHE A 217 17.26 -12.77 7.64
N THR A 218 16.14 -12.18 7.22
CA THR A 218 16.02 -10.77 6.82
C THR A 218 14.80 -10.12 7.48
N LEU A 219 14.62 -8.81 7.29
CA LEU A 219 13.44 -8.09 7.79
C LEU A 219 12.22 -8.15 6.86
N HIS A 220 12.31 -8.88 5.74
CA HIS A 220 11.16 -9.15 4.88
C HIS A 220 10.16 -10.08 5.58
N ALA A 221 8.86 -9.79 5.43
CA ALA A 221 7.81 -10.43 6.24
C ALA A 221 7.85 -11.97 6.24
N PRO A 222 8.05 -12.68 5.09
CA PRO A 222 8.15 -14.14 5.08
C PRO A 222 9.34 -14.72 5.86
N SER A 223 10.36 -13.91 6.15
CA SER A 223 11.51 -14.30 6.97
C SER A 223 11.34 -13.87 8.44
N LEU A 224 10.85 -12.65 8.64
CA LEU A 224 10.64 -12.04 9.94
C LEU A 224 9.57 -12.74 10.77
N ILE A 225 8.39 -12.98 10.18
CA ILE A 225 7.22 -13.45 10.91
C ILE A 225 7.48 -14.84 11.49
N PRO A 226 7.93 -15.86 10.72
CA PRO A 226 8.21 -17.17 11.30
C PRO A 226 9.28 -17.14 12.41
N LEU A 227 10.28 -16.27 12.27
CA LEU A 227 11.31 -16.12 13.29
C LEU A 227 10.74 -15.61 14.62
N LEU A 228 9.91 -14.56 14.58
CA LEU A 228 9.28 -14.02 15.79
C LEU A 228 8.17 -14.92 16.37
N THR A 229 7.54 -15.75 15.54
CA THR A 229 6.45 -16.64 15.94
C THR A 229 6.95 -17.97 16.51
N TYR A 230 8.02 -18.56 15.95
CA TYR A 230 8.34 -19.97 16.22
C TYR A 230 9.73 -20.22 16.82
N LEU A 231 10.71 -19.34 16.59
CA LEU A 231 12.09 -19.60 17.04
C LEU A 231 12.16 -19.63 18.57
N ASP A 232 12.70 -20.70 19.15
CA ASP A 232 12.79 -20.86 20.61
C ASP A 232 13.80 -19.89 21.25
N ASP A 233 14.87 -19.54 20.54
CA ASP A 233 15.88 -18.61 21.02
C ASP A 233 15.32 -17.19 21.20
N ARG A 234 15.03 -16.84 22.45
CA ARG A 234 14.49 -15.54 22.84
C ARG A 234 15.42 -14.38 22.52
N ALA A 235 16.74 -14.57 22.62
CA ALA A 235 17.70 -13.48 22.37
C ALA A 235 17.71 -13.11 20.88
N VAL A 236 17.59 -14.11 20.00
CA VAL A 236 17.44 -13.88 18.56
C VAL A 236 16.11 -13.21 18.24
N ARG A 237 15.00 -13.64 18.86
CA ARG A 237 13.71 -12.94 18.69
C ARG A 237 13.79 -11.47 19.11
N GLU A 238 14.43 -11.18 20.25
CA GLU A 238 14.65 -9.81 20.71
C GLU A 238 15.47 -9.00 19.70
N GLN A 239 16.60 -9.52 19.24
CA GLN A 239 17.47 -8.86 18.27
C GLN A 239 16.70 -8.49 16.99
N VAL A 240 15.94 -9.44 16.44
CA VAL A 240 15.21 -9.25 15.19
C VAL A 240 14.02 -8.31 15.37
N TRP A 241 13.28 -8.44 16.48
CA TRP A 241 12.18 -7.53 16.79
C TRP A 241 12.66 -6.08 16.92
N ARG A 242 13.78 -5.86 17.62
CA ARG A 242 14.39 -4.53 17.76
C ARG A 242 14.83 -4.02 16.39
N ALA A 243 15.58 -4.80 15.63
CA ALA A 243 16.02 -4.42 14.28
C ALA A 243 14.87 -4.00 13.36
N TYR A 244 13.74 -4.70 13.40
CA TYR A 244 12.56 -4.33 12.62
C TYR A 244 11.92 -3.02 13.11
N ASN A 245 11.74 -2.87 14.42
CA ASN A 245 11.02 -1.74 15.01
C ASN A 245 11.88 -0.48 15.21
N THR A 246 13.18 -0.57 14.93
CA THR A 246 14.12 0.56 14.89
C THR A 246 14.77 0.74 13.52
N ARG A 247 14.20 0.15 12.47
CA ARG A 247 14.72 0.38 11.10
C ARG A 247 14.51 1.83 10.70
N ALA A 248 15.43 2.35 9.89
CA ALA A 248 15.41 3.72 9.39
C ALA A 248 15.44 4.80 10.50
N THR A 249 16.16 4.58 11.60
CA THR A 249 16.29 5.54 12.71
C THR A 249 17.74 6.01 12.97
N SER A 250 18.68 5.62 12.11
CA SER A 250 20.10 5.96 12.31
C SER A 250 20.89 5.91 11.00
N GLY A 251 22.09 6.50 11.04
CA GLY A 251 23.03 6.49 9.93
C GLY A 251 22.50 7.21 8.69
N ALA A 252 22.79 6.65 7.51
CA ALA A 252 22.38 7.21 6.23
C ALA A 252 20.86 7.08 5.96
N PHE A 253 20.17 6.21 6.69
CA PHE A 253 18.75 5.88 6.48
C PHE A 253 17.84 6.48 7.55
N ASP A 254 18.33 7.45 8.33
CA ASP A 254 17.56 8.03 9.43
C ASP A 254 16.36 8.86 8.93
N ASN A 255 15.16 8.35 9.19
CA ASN A 255 13.89 9.01 8.90
C ASN A 255 13.41 9.91 10.04
N GLY A 256 14.05 9.93 11.22
CA GLY A 256 13.67 10.78 12.35
C GLY A 256 13.53 12.26 11.97
N PRO A 257 14.54 12.88 11.34
CA PRO A 257 14.45 14.25 10.84
C PRO A 257 13.37 14.43 9.76
N LEU A 258 13.15 13.42 8.90
CA LEU A 258 12.14 13.48 7.84
C LEU A 258 10.73 13.48 8.41
N LEU A 259 10.45 12.66 9.43
CA LEU A 259 9.16 12.61 10.12
C LEU A 259 8.78 14.00 10.67
N GLN A 260 9.71 14.64 11.37
CA GLN A 260 9.50 15.97 11.93
C GLN A 260 9.23 17.01 10.84
N GLU A 261 9.99 16.98 9.74
CA GLU A 261 9.82 17.89 8.61
C GLU A 261 8.47 17.64 7.90
N ILE A 262 8.09 16.38 7.65
CA ILE A 262 6.83 16.03 6.99
C ILE A 262 5.62 16.53 7.80
N VAL A 263 5.56 16.21 9.09
CA VAL A 263 4.42 16.62 9.94
C VAL A 263 4.33 18.16 10.02
N ALA A 264 5.47 18.84 10.15
CA ALA A 264 5.50 20.31 10.17
C ALA A 264 5.02 20.92 8.84
N LEU A 265 5.51 20.42 7.70
CA LEU A 265 5.11 20.92 6.38
C LEU A 265 3.63 20.65 6.07
N ARG A 266 3.10 19.50 6.50
CA ARG A 266 1.66 19.19 6.40
C ARG A 266 0.82 20.16 7.22
N GLY A 267 1.22 20.45 8.46
CA GLY A 267 0.57 21.47 9.30
C GLY A 267 0.62 22.87 8.68
N GLU A 268 1.80 23.29 8.18
CA GLU A 268 1.96 24.57 7.51
C GLU A 268 1.10 24.70 6.25
N LYS A 269 1.06 23.64 5.41
CA LYS A 269 0.20 23.56 4.23
C LYS A 269 -1.26 23.79 4.59
N ALA A 270 -1.76 23.11 5.63
CA ALA A 270 -3.13 23.27 6.10
C ALA A 270 -3.43 24.71 6.55
N ALA A 271 -2.53 25.30 7.34
CA ALA A 271 -2.68 26.67 7.82
C ALA A 271 -2.66 27.70 6.68
N LEU A 272 -1.79 27.55 5.69
CA LEU A 272 -1.73 28.42 4.50
C LEU A 272 -3.03 28.39 3.70
N LEU A 273 -3.69 27.23 3.66
CA LEU A 273 -4.95 26.99 2.97
C LEU A 273 -6.19 27.31 3.82
N GLY A 274 -5.99 27.75 5.07
CA GLY A 274 -7.06 28.19 5.96
C GLY A 274 -7.78 27.08 6.74
N TYR A 275 -7.18 25.89 6.82
CA TYR A 275 -7.69 24.78 7.64
C TYR A 275 -7.07 24.81 9.04
N ALA A 276 -7.81 24.31 10.02
CA ALA A 276 -7.34 24.26 11.41
C ALA A 276 -6.16 23.30 11.57
N ASN A 277 -6.15 22.20 10.82
CA ASN A 277 -5.12 21.18 10.85
C ASN A 277 -5.11 20.38 9.53
N PHE A 278 -4.12 19.51 9.37
CA PHE A 278 -3.95 18.75 8.13
C PHE A 278 -5.06 17.72 7.91
N ALA A 279 -5.58 17.11 8.98
CA ALA A 279 -6.69 16.16 8.86
C ALA A 279 -7.95 16.83 8.28
N ASP A 280 -8.29 18.05 8.71
CA ASP A 280 -9.44 18.79 8.17
C ASP A 280 -9.26 19.17 6.69
N LEU A 281 -8.03 19.53 6.27
CA LEU A 281 -7.71 19.76 4.85
C LEU A 281 -7.97 18.50 4.03
N VAL A 282 -7.50 17.35 4.51
CA VAL A 282 -7.55 16.08 3.77
C VAL A 282 -8.98 15.50 3.77
N LEU A 283 -9.65 15.50 4.92
CA LEU A 283 -10.91 14.81 5.15
C LEU A 283 -12.12 15.53 4.55
N GLU A 284 -12.01 16.81 4.18
CA GLU A 284 -13.10 17.56 3.55
C GLU A 284 -13.67 16.86 2.31
N SER A 285 -12.84 16.16 1.53
CA SER A 285 -13.28 15.38 0.36
C SER A 285 -13.52 13.90 0.62
N ARG A 286 -13.42 13.46 1.87
CA ARG A 286 -13.60 12.07 2.31
C ARG A 286 -14.95 11.91 3.00
N MET A 287 -15.40 10.67 3.21
CA MET A 287 -16.70 10.38 3.83
C MET A 287 -16.76 10.83 5.29
N ALA A 288 -15.65 10.78 6.03
CA ALA A 288 -15.57 11.26 7.41
C ALA A 288 -15.65 12.78 7.56
N GLN A 289 -15.35 13.55 6.50
CA GLN A 289 -15.47 15.02 6.40
C GLN A 289 -14.58 15.87 7.33
N SER A 290 -14.19 15.40 8.53
CA SER A 290 -13.35 16.16 9.46
C SER A 290 -12.50 15.26 10.35
N GLY A 291 -11.37 15.81 10.84
CA GLY A 291 -10.46 15.10 11.76
C GLY A 291 -11.13 14.75 13.08
N ALA A 292 -12.02 15.62 13.57
CA ALA A 292 -12.78 15.39 14.79
C ALA A 292 -13.70 14.15 14.68
N ARG A 293 -14.44 14.01 13.56
CA ARG A 293 -15.35 12.89 13.35
C ARG A 293 -14.59 11.56 13.17
N ALA A 294 -13.48 11.57 12.44
CA ALA A 294 -12.63 10.40 12.31
C ALA A 294 -12.03 9.99 13.67
N THR A 295 -11.61 10.96 14.49
CA THR A 295 -11.09 10.69 15.84
C THR A 295 -12.17 10.12 16.76
N GLU A 296 -13.39 10.65 16.73
CA GLU A 296 -14.52 10.12 17.51
C GLU A 296 -14.84 8.68 17.13
N PHE A 297 -14.84 8.35 15.83
CA PHE A 297 -15.04 6.99 15.35
C PHE A 297 -13.97 6.02 15.88
N VAL A 298 -12.69 6.40 15.81
CA VAL A 298 -11.58 5.59 16.34
C VAL A 298 -11.70 5.44 17.84
N ASP A 299 -11.91 6.52 18.60
CA ASP A 299 -12.01 6.50 20.05
C ASP A 299 -13.21 5.64 20.55
N ASP A 300 -14.35 5.65 19.84
CA ASP A 300 -15.50 4.76 20.13
C ASP A 300 -15.14 3.29 19.92
N LEU A 301 -14.46 2.95 18.82
CA LEU A 301 -13.99 1.58 18.59
C LEU A 301 -12.98 1.14 19.65
N VAL A 302 -12.03 1.99 20.04
CA VAL A 302 -11.09 1.72 21.13
C VAL A 302 -11.85 1.34 22.40
N THR A 303 -12.80 2.18 22.81
CA THR A 303 -13.62 1.96 24.01
C THR A 303 -14.33 0.60 23.98
N ARG A 304 -14.84 0.18 22.82
CA ARG A 304 -15.54 -1.10 22.66
C ARG A 304 -14.61 -2.31 22.71
N THR A 305 -13.35 -2.14 22.31
CA THR A 305 -12.37 -3.23 22.19
C THR A 305 -11.54 -3.40 23.47
N GLU A 306 -11.44 -2.38 24.32
CA GLU A 306 -10.60 -2.34 25.53
C GLU A 306 -10.74 -3.57 26.42
N ARG A 307 -11.98 -4.01 26.66
CA ARG A 307 -12.25 -5.17 27.53
C ARG A 307 -11.65 -6.45 26.96
N ALA A 308 -11.88 -6.73 25.68
CA ALA A 308 -11.37 -7.93 25.03
C ALA A 308 -9.84 -7.90 24.98
N PHE A 309 -9.28 -6.74 24.64
CA PHE A 309 -7.83 -6.53 24.61
C PHE A 309 -7.15 -6.82 25.97
N ALA A 310 -7.70 -6.28 27.06
CA ALA A 310 -7.17 -6.52 28.40
C ALA A 310 -7.24 -8.01 28.79
N GLN A 311 -8.37 -8.66 28.55
CA GLN A 311 -8.57 -10.08 28.84
C GLN A 311 -7.59 -10.98 28.07
N GLU A 312 -7.40 -10.70 26.78
CA GLU A 312 -6.46 -11.44 25.93
C GLU A 312 -5.00 -11.26 26.40
N ASN A 313 -4.62 -10.08 26.90
CA ASN A 313 -3.26 -9.83 27.40
C ASN A 313 -3.01 -10.56 28.73
N GLU A 314 -4.00 -10.55 29.62
CA GLU A 314 -3.96 -11.32 30.86
C GLU A 314 -3.87 -12.82 30.59
N GLU A 315 -4.67 -13.35 29.65
CA GLU A 315 -4.62 -14.77 29.27
C GLU A 315 -3.24 -15.17 28.77
N LEU A 316 -2.63 -14.34 27.91
CA LEU A 316 -1.31 -14.63 27.36
C LEU A 316 -0.22 -14.68 28.45
N GLN A 317 -0.25 -13.72 29.38
CA GLN A 317 0.68 -13.71 30.51
C GLN A 317 0.43 -14.89 31.47
N ALA A 318 -0.84 -15.24 31.71
CA ALA A 318 -1.20 -16.39 32.53
C ALA A 318 -0.72 -17.70 31.89
N TYR A 319 -0.85 -17.84 30.58
CA TYR A 319 -0.38 -19.01 29.84
C TYR A 319 1.15 -19.15 29.90
N ARG A 320 1.89 -18.04 29.81
CA ARG A 320 3.35 -18.09 30.05
C ARG A 320 3.68 -18.63 31.46
N ARG A 321 2.95 -18.19 32.49
CA ARG A 321 3.14 -18.70 33.87
C ARG A 321 2.74 -20.16 34.03
N GLU A 322 1.77 -20.64 33.25
CA GLU A 322 1.41 -22.07 33.21
C GLU A 322 2.58 -22.92 32.70
N LEU A 323 3.32 -22.43 31.70
CA LEU A 323 4.46 -23.13 31.10
C LEU A 323 5.77 -23.00 31.91
N GLU A 324 6.06 -21.81 32.42
CA GLU A 324 7.36 -21.48 33.04
C GLU A 324 7.30 -21.39 34.58
N GLY A 325 6.11 -21.48 35.18
CA GLY A 325 5.89 -21.34 36.62
C GLY A 325 5.49 -19.92 37.07
N PRO A 326 5.17 -19.72 38.35
CA PRO A 326 4.65 -18.45 38.87
C PRO A 326 5.64 -17.28 38.77
N ASP A 327 6.94 -17.58 38.74
CA ASP A 327 8.04 -16.60 38.65
C ASP A 327 8.42 -16.27 37.18
N ALA A 328 7.60 -16.69 36.20
CA ALA A 328 7.82 -16.37 34.80
C ALA A 328 7.89 -14.85 34.58
N LEU A 329 8.84 -14.42 33.76
CA LEU A 329 9.05 -13.02 33.47
C LEU A 329 7.80 -12.41 32.80
N PRO A 330 7.55 -11.10 32.98
CA PRO A 330 6.59 -10.38 32.16
C PRO A 330 6.90 -10.56 30.67
N LEU A 331 5.85 -10.65 29.85
CA LEU A 331 5.98 -10.66 28.39
C LEU A 331 6.60 -9.34 27.93
N GLU A 332 7.61 -9.46 27.07
CA GLU A 332 8.15 -8.36 26.28
C GLU A 332 7.57 -8.41 24.85
N PRO A 333 7.65 -7.34 24.06
CA PRO A 333 7.07 -7.32 22.71
C PRO A 333 7.54 -8.46 21.77
N TRP A 334 8.78 -8.94 21.91
CA TRP A 334 9.34 -10.06 21.15
C TRP A 334 8.95 -11.45 21.68
N ASP A 335 8.21 -11.51 22.79
CA ASP A 335 7.63 -12.73 23.34
C ASP A 335 6.17 -12.92 22.86
N VAL A 336 5.48 -11.84 22.48
CA VAL A 336 4.02 -11.86 22.21
C VAL A 336 3.64 -12.85 21.11
N GLY A 337 4.29 -12.78 19.94
CA GLY A 337 3.99 -13.68 18.81
C GLY A 337 4.24 -15.15 19.17
N TYR A 338 5.37 -15.42 19.81
CA TYR A 338 5.77 -16.76 20.25
C TYR A 338 4.80 -17.40 21.24
N TYR A 339 4.41 -16.67 22.28
CA TYR A 339 3.44 -17.20 23.25
C TYR A 339 2.03 -17.25 22.69
N ALA A 340 1.65 -16.32 21.80
CA ALA A 340 0.33 -16.31 21.19
C ALA A 340 0.13 -17.56 20.33
N GLU A 341 1.18 -17.96 19.59
CA GLU A 341 1.18 -19.19 18.82
C GLU A 341 1.01 -20.43 19.70
N LYS A 342 1.82 -20.54 20.75
CA LYS A 342 1.73 -21.65 21.69
C LYS A 342 0.36 -21.71 22.36
N LEU A 343 -0.23 -20.56 22.71
CA LEU A 343 -1.56 -20.48 23.30
C LEU A 343 -2.62 -20.94 22.30
N ARG A 344 -2.53 -20.49 21.04
CA ARG A 344 -3.44 -20.91 19.97
C ARG A 344 -3.43 -22.43 19.80
N ARG A 345 -2.25 -23.04 19.71
CA ARG A 345 -2.08 -24.49 19.61
C ARG A 345 -2.69 -25.21 20.82
N ALA A 346 -2.44 -24.74 22.04
CA ALA A 346 -2.99 -25.36 23.25
C ALA A 346 -4.51 -25.22 23.39
N ARG A 347 -5.11 -24.12 22.91
CA ARG A 347 -6.55 -23.86 23.05
C ARG A 347 -7.38 -24.49 21.94
N PHE A 348 -6.86 -24.54 20.72
CA PHE A 348 -7.62 -24.94 19.54
C PHE A 348 -7.11 -26.23 18.89
N ASP A 349 -5.99 -26.80 19.38
CA ASP A 349 -5.30 -27.91 18.72
C ASP A 349 -5.03 -27.60 17.24
N PHE A 350 -4.64 -26.35 16.97
CA PHE A 350 -4.52 -25.78 15.63
C PHE A 350 -3.18 -25.10 15.43
N ASP A 351 -2.42 -25.57 14.44
CA ASP A 351 -1.22 -24.95 13.91
C ASP A 351 -1.50 -24.43 12.48
N GLU A 352 -1.25 -23.15 12.21
CA GLU A 352 -1.44 -22.57 10.87
C GLU A 352 -0.56 -23.25 9.81
N GLU A 353 0.58 -23.82 10.20
CA GLU A 353 1.42 -24.58 9.27
C GLU A 353 0.72 -25.85 8.74
N GLU A 354 -0.30 -26.39 9.43
CA GLU A 354 -1.11 -27.50 8.93
C GLU A 354 -1.94 -27.10 7.70
N LEU A 355 -2.29 -25.81 7.54
CA LEU A 355 -3.03 -25.32 6.39
C LEU A 355 -2.15 -25.04 5.17
N ARG A 356 -0.87 -24.75 5.38
CA ARG A 356 0.09 -24.36 4.32
C ARG A 356 0.08 -25.29 3.10
N PRO A 357 0.08 -26.63 3.27
CA PRO A 357 0.03 -27.56 2.14
C PRO A 357 -1.23 -27.44 1.28
N TYR A 358 -2.32 -26.86 1.80
CA TYR A 358 -3.59 -26.68 1.09
C TYR A 358 -3.66 -25.36 0.31
N PHE A 359 -2.67 -24.48 0.44
CA PHE A 359 -2.66 -23.18 -0.24
C PHE A 359 -1.48 -23.02 -1.20
N PRO A 360 -1.34 -23.88 -2.23
CA PRO A 360 -0.42 -23.59 -3.32
C PRO A 360 -0.89 -22.35 -4.06
N VAL A 361 0.01 -21.37 -4.29
CA VAL A 361 -0.33 -20.06 -4.85
C VAL A 361 -1.17 -20.13 -6.14
N GLN A 362 -0.86 -21.07 -7.03
CA GLN A 362 -1.61 -21.23 -8.28
C GLN A 362 -3.04 -21.68 -8.02
N GLY A 363 -3.24 -22.62 -7.09
CA GLY A 363 -4.57 -23.07 -6.69
C GLY A 363 -5.38 -21.94 -6.07
N VAL A 364 -4.74 -21.11 -5.23
CA VAL A 364 -5.34 -19.91 -4.63
C VAL A 364 -5.81 -18.93 -5.70
N LEU A 365 -4.97 -18.61 -6.69
CA LEU A 365 -5.33 -17.74 -7.81
C LEU A 365 -6.48 -18.34 -8.64
N ASP A 366 -6.41 -19.62 -8.97
CA ASP A 366 -7.41 -20.29 -9.80
C ASP A 366 -8.80 -20.29 -9.13
N GLY A 367 -8.87 -20.56 -7.82
CA GLY A 367 -10.16 -20.50 -7.11
C GLY A 367 -10.63 -19.07 -6.82
N LEU A 368 -9.72 -18.12 -6.58
CA LEU A 368 -10.05 -16.69 -6.55
C LEU A 368 -10.71 -16.27 -7.88
N PHE A 369 -10.12 -16.65 -9.01
CA PHE A 369 -10.70 -16.40 -10.32
C PHE A 369 -12.05 -17.11 -10.46
N ALA A 370 -12.17 -18.38 -10.05
CA ALA A 370 -13.44 -19.10 -10.11
C ALA A 370 -14.56 -18.41 -9.32
N ILE A 371 -14.27 -17.87 -8.14
CA ILE A 371 -15.22 -17.10 -7.33
C ILE A 371 -15.67 -15.85 -8.08
N VAL A 372 -14.72 -15.10 -8.62
CA VAL A 372 -14.98 -13.84 -9.33
C VAL A 372 -15.79 -14.06 -10.60
N GLN A 373 -15.46 -15.09 -11.37
CA GLN A 373 -16.20 -15.47 -12.56
C GLN A 373 -17.67 -15.83 -12.23
N ARG A 374 -17.93 -16.44 -11.06
CA ARG A 374 -19.30 -16.75 -10.60
C ARG A 374 -20.05 -15.50 -10.13
N LEU A 375 -19.38 -14.59 -9.43
CA LEU A 375 -20.00 -13.40 -8.85
C LEU A 375 -20.30 -12.32 -9.90
N PHE A 376 -19.43 -12.17 -10.89
CA PHE A 376 -19.45 -11.01 -11.80
C PHE A 376 -19.66 -11.37 -13.28
N ASP A 377 -19.87 -12.65 -13.60
CA ASP A 377 -20.12 -13.16 -14.96
C ASP A 377 -19.03 -12.70 -15.95
N VAL A 378 -17.77 -12.91 -15.56
CA VAL A 378 -16.59 -12.67 -16.39
C VAL A 378 -15.80 -13.95 -16.58
N ARG A 379 -14.81 -13.96 -17.48
CA ARG A 379 -13.78 -15.00 -17.56
C ARG A 379 -12.39 -14.38 -17.41
N ILE A 380 -11.53 -15.05 -16.66
CA ILE A 380 -10.14 -14.66 -16.45
C ILE A 380 -9.25 -15.68 -17.15
N GLU A 381 -8.41 -15.20 -18.06
CA GLU A 381 -7.59 -16.04 -18.92
C GLU A 381 -6.12 -15.58 -18.85
N PRO A 382 -5.14 -16.50 -18.83
CA PRO A 382 -3.74 -16.13 -18.99
C PRO A 382 -3.52 -15.35 -20.29
N THR A 383 -2.63 -14.36 -20.25
CA THR A 383 -2.20 -13.60 -21.42
C THR A 383 -0.70 -13.32 -21.34
N THR A 384 -0.13 -12.65 -22.34
CA THR A 384 1.28 -12.26 -22.37
C THR A 384 1.36 -10.75 -22.54
N LEU A 385 1.92 -10.04 -21.57
CA LEU A 385 2.28 -8.63 -21.65
C LEU A 385 3.78 -8.46 -21.36
N PRO A 386 4.42 -7.35 -21.78
CA PRO A 386 5.78 -7.06 -21.35
C PRO A 386 5.86 -6.83 -19.84
N THR A 387 6.84 -7.46 -19.17
CA THR A 387 6.99 -7.43 -17.70
C THR A 387 8.35 -6.88 -17.27
N TRP A 388 8.45 -6.41 -16.03
CA TRP A 388 9.68 -5.92 -15.41
C TRP A 388 10.51 -7.02 -14.73
N ASP A 389 9.89 -8.17 -14.45
CA ASP A 389 10.51 -9.31 -13.77
C ASP A 389 9.91 -10.62 -14.31
N PRO A 390 10.71 -11.69 -14.47
CA PRO A 390 10.25 -12.96 -15.02
C PRO A 390 9.24 -13.70 -14.13
N ALA A 391 9.14 -13.37 -12.84
CA ALA A 391 8.15 -13.96 -11.93
C ALA A 391 6.76 -13.30 -12.04
N VAL A 392 6.64 -12.21 -12.80
CA VAL A 392 5.35 -11.52 -13.01
C VAL A 392 4.51 -12.34 -13.98
N THR A 393 3.28 -12.63 -13.57
CA THR A 393 2.29 -13.31 -14.40
C THR A 393 1.23 -12.32 -14.88
N THR A 394 0.63 -12.60 -16.04
CA THR A 394 -0.30 -11.68 -16.69
C THR A 394 -1.58 -12.37 -17.12
N TYR A 395 -2.69 -11.67 -16.95
CA TYR A 395 -4.02 -12.18 -17.21
C TYR A 395 -4.88 -11.12 -17.91
N ARG A 396 -5.94 -11.58 -18.57
CA ARG A 396 -7.01 -10.73 -19.13
C ARG A 396 -8.37 -11.15 -18.58
N ILE A 397 -9.26 -10.18 -18.44
CA ILE A 397 -10.66 -10.34 -18.08
C ILE A 397 -11.49 -10.08 -19.33
N VAL A 398 -12.37 -11.03 -19.66
CA VAL A 398 -13.33 -10.90 -20.77
C VAL A 398 -14.75 -11.09 -20.27
N ASP A 399 -15.70 -10.42 -20.91
CA ASP A 399 -17.11 -10.55 -20.60
C ASP A 399 -17.73 -11.81 -21.27
N PRO A 400 -19.02 -12.11 -21.05
CA PRO A 400 -19.68 -13.26 -21.66
C PRO A 400 -19.67 -13.23 -23.19
N SER A 401 -19.67 -12.05 -23.81
CA SER A 401 -19.59 -11.88 -25.27
C SER A 401 -18.19 -12.11 -25.83
N GLY A 402 -17.18 -12.17 -24.96
CA GLY A 402 -15.77 -12.25 -25.32
C GLY A 402 -15.09 -10.89 -25.50
N ALA A 403 -15.76 -9.80 -25.14
CA ALA A 403 -15.16 -8.46 -25.18
C ALA A 403 -14.10 -8.31 -24.09
N HIS A 404 -13.02 -7.61 -24.40
CA HIS A 404 -11.91 -7.35 -23.48
C HIS A 404 -12.30 -6.26 -22.47
N VAL A 405 -12.38 -6.65 -21.19
CA VAL A 405 -12.77 -5.78 -20.07
C VAL A 405 -11.56 -5.19 -19.36
N ALA A 406 -10.56 -6.02 -19.10
CA ALA A 406 -9.33 -5.57 -18.45
C ALA A 406 -8.16 -6.51 -18.73
N SER A 407 -6.94 -6.03 -18.48
CA SER A 407 -5.77 -6.88 -18.26
C SER A 407 -5.10 -6.53 -16.94
N PHE A 408 -4.37 -7.47 -16.37
CA PHE A 408 -3.62 -7.21 -15.14
C PHE A 408 -2.34 -8.02 -15.01
N TYR A 409 -1.44 -7.48 -14.19
CA TYR A 409 -0.20 -8.10 -13.75
C TYR A 409 -0.33 -8.59 -12.30
N ALA A 410 0.29 -9.73 -11.98
CA ALA A 410 0.42 -10.25 -10.64
C ALA A 410 1.89 -10.49 -10.29
N ASP A 411 2.41 -9.73 -9.32
CA ASP A 411 3.80 -9.78 -8.85
C ASP A 411 3.86 -10.13 -7.36
N LEU A 412 4.05 -11.41 -7.04
CA LEU A 412 3.65 -11.95 -5.73
C LEU A 412 4.79 -12.11 -4.72
N TYR A 413 6.05 -12.02 -5.14
CA TYR A 413 7.18 -12.44 -4.32
C TYR A 413 8.07 -11.27 -3.89
N PRO A 414 8.73 -11.37 -2.72
CA PRO A 414 9.68 -10.38 -2.26
C PRO A 414 10.99 -10.44 -3.02
N ARG A 415 11.59 -9.26 -3.22
CA ARG A 415 12.91 -9.07 -3.82
C ARG A 415 13.60 -7.89 -3.13
N GLU A 416 14.93 -7.87 -3.15
CA GLU A 416 15.72 -6.79 -2.54
C GLU A 416 15.44 -5.42 -3.21
N ASN A 417 15.04 -5.41 -4.48
CA ASN A 417 14.69 -4.21 -5.24
C ASN A 417 13.18 -3.92 -5.31
N LYS A 418 12.36 -4.55 -4.45
CA LYS A 418 10.91 -4.35 -4.38
C LYS A 418 10.52 -3.85 -2.99
N ARG A 419 9.64 -2.85 -2.91
CA ARG A 419 9.12 -2.39 -1.63
C ARG A 419 8.31 -3.50 -0.92
N GLY A 420 8.31 -3.47 0.41
CA GLY A 420 7.51 -4.39 1.23
C GLY A 420 6.01 -4.10 1.19
N GLY A 421 5.22 -5.05 1.71
CA GLY A 421 3.75 -4.95 1.81
C GLY A 421 3.00 -5.63 0.66
N ALA A 422 1.74 -5.29 0.50
CA ALA A 422 0.92 -5.65 -0.65
C ALA A 422 0.16 -4.40 -1.10
N TRP A 423 -0.14 -4.30 -2.39
CA TRP A 423 -0.86 -3.17 -2.96
C TRP A 423 -1.41 -3.48 -4.35
N MET A 424 -2.41 -2.71 -4.76
CA MET A 424 -2.95 -2.65 -6.11
C MET A 424 -2.74 -1.25 -6.68
N ASN A 425 -2.33 -1.17 -7.94
CA ASN A 425 -2.29 0.11 -8.67
C ASN A 425 -3.09 0.03 -9.98
N PRO A 426 -3.90 1.05 -10.31
CA PRO A 426 -4.36 1.24 -11.68
C PRO A 426 -3.18 1.71 -12.56
N LEU A 427 -3.09 1.19 -13.77
CA LEU A 427 -2.12 1.63 -14.78
C LEU A 427 -2.81 2.46 -15.87
N ILE A 428 -3.88 1.92 -16.46
CA ILE A 428 -4.70 2.60 -17.45
C ILE A 428 -6.15 2.57 -16.96
N SER A 429 -6.72 3.76 -16.80
CA SER A 429 -8.14 3.97 -16.51
C SER A 429 -8.87 4.36 -17.80
N ALA A 430 -9.50 3.41 -18.47
CA ALA A 430 -10.29 3.67 -19.66
C ALA A 430 -11.70 4.18 -19.29
N VAL A 431 -12.29 4.96 -20.19
CA VAL A 431 -13.67 5.49 -20.04
C VAL A 431 -14.69 4.59 -20.73
N ASP A 432 -15.95 4.72 -20.34
CA ASP A 432 -17.12 4.10 -21.01
C ASP A 432 -17.00 2.57 -21.20
N GLY A 433 -16.32 1.90 -20.27
CA GLY A 433 -16.13 0.45 -20.29
C GLY A 433 -15.06 -0.04 -21.27
N GLY A 434 -14.18 0.85 -21.75
CA GLY A 434 -12.96 0.45 -22.45
C GLY A 434 -12.05 -0.43 -21.56
N PRO A 435 -11.09 -1.15 -22.17
CA PRO A 435 -10.27 -2.10 -21.44
C PRO A 435 -9.40 -1.40 -20.39
N GLN A 436 -9.51 -1.83 -19.14
CA GLN A 436 -8.71 -1.33 -18.02
C GLN A 436 -7.35 -2.05 -17.97
N LEU A 437 -6.30 -1.39 -17.47
CA LEU A 437 -5.05 -2.06 -17.12
C LEU A 437 -4.72 -1.77 -15.66
N GLY A 438 -4.42 -2.81 -14.89
CA GLY A 438 -4.02 -2.68 -13.49
C GLY A 438 -3.00 -3.72 -13.09
N LEU A 439 -2.63 -3.73 -11.82
CA LEU A 439 -1.74 -4.73 -11.24
C LEU A 439 -2.07 -4.93 -9.78
N PHE A 440 -1.69 -6.08 -9.24
CA PHE A 440 -1.49 -6.22 -7.80
C PHE A 440 -0.14 -6.85 -7.49
N CYS A 441 0.44 -6.42 -6.37
CA CYS A 441 1.71 -6.85 -5.87
C CYS A 441 1.55 -7.38 -4.44
N ALA A 442 2.33 -8.42 -4.11
CA ALA A 442 2.48 -8.93 -2.76
C ALA A 442 3.94 -9.28 -2.47
N ASN A 443 4.22 -9.64 -1.22
CA ASN A 443 5.52 -10.12 -0.77
C ASN A 443 5.35 -11.47 -0.05
N ASN A 444 4.69 -12.40 -0.74
CA ASN A 444 4.34 -13.73 -0.23
C ASN A 444 5.55 -14.67 -0.21
N THR A 445 5.41 -15.75 0.54
CA THR A 445 6.38 -16.83 0.59
C THR A 445 6.72 -17.34 -0.80
N GLN A 446 8.01 -17.43 -1.08
CA GLN A 446 8.55 -17.91 -2.36
C GLN A 446 8.43 -19.44 -2.50
N PRO A 447 8.42 -19.97 -3.73
CA PRO A 447 8.63 -21.40 -3.94
C PRO A 447 10.04 -21.80 -3.47
N THR A 448 10.21 -23.06 -3.11
CA THR A 448 11.52 -23.66 -2.85
C THR A 448 11.91 -24.56 -4.03
N ALA A 449 13.13 -25.10 -4.06
CA ALA A 449 13.57 -25.99 -5.13
C ALA A 449 12.65 -27.20 -5.35
N ASP A 450 12.04 -27.71 -4.27
CA ASP A 450 11.26 -28.97 -4.27
C ASP A 450 9.75 -28.75 -4.08
N LYS A 451 9.29 -27.53 -3.79
CA LYS A 451 7.88 -27.25 -3.47
C LYS A 451 7.38 -25.97 -4.15
N PRO A 452 6.11 -25.94 -4.60
CA PRO A 452 5.50 -24.68 -5.05
C PRO A 452 5.45 -23.67 -3.90
N ALA A 453 5.17 -22.40 -4.21
CA ALA A 453 4.89 -21.40 -3.18
C ALA A 453 3.62 -21.83 -2.42
N LEU A 454 3.81 -22.26 -1.17
CA LEU A 454 2.74 -22.60 -0.25
C LEU A 454 2.50 -21.38 0.65
N LEU A 455 1.26 -20.92 0.71
CA LEU A 455 0.89 -19.70 1.43
C LEU A 455 0.37 -20.03 2.83
N THR A 456 0.58 -19.11 3.75
CA THR A 456 -0.21 -19.02 4.98
C THR A 456 -1.62 -18.54 4.66
N HIS A 457 -2.58 -18.79 5.55
CA HIS A 457 -3.94 -18.27 5.37
C HIS A 457 -3.98 -16.73 5.27
N ARG A 458 -3.13 -16.03 6.03
CA ARG A 458 -3.03 -14.57 5.95
C ARG A 458 -2.52 -14.06 4.59
N GLU A 459 -1.57 -14.76 3.98
CA GLU A 459 -1.13 -14.45 2.61
C GLU A 459 -2.25 -14.69 1.59
N VAL A 460 -3.11 -15.71 1.80
CA VAL A 460 -4.32 -15.92 0.98
C VAL A 460 -5.28 -14.75 1.11
N GLU A 461 -5.62 -14.31 2.34
CA GLU A 461 -6.46 -13.12 2.56
C GLU A 461 -5.88 -11.89 1.87
N THR A 462 -4.56 -11.70 1.95
CA THR A 462 -3.87 -10.58 1.30
C THR A 462 -4.06 -10.61 -0.22
N LEU A 463 -3.98 -11.78 -0.87
CA LEU A 463 -4.25 -11.88 -2.30
C LEU A 463 -5.71 -11.54 -2.65
N PHE A 464 -6.66 -11.99 -1.84
CA PHE A 464 -8.08 -11.64 -2.03
C PHE A 464 -8.34 -10.15 -1.83
N HIS A 465 -7.70 -9.54 -0.83
CA HIS A 465 -7.75 -8.10 -0.55
C HIS A 465 -7.31 -7.29 -1.78
N GLU A 466 -6.09 -7.54 -2.28
CA GLU A 466 -5.57 -6.78 -3.42
C GLU A 466 -6.37 -7.04 -4.71
N PHE A 467 -6.90 -8.25 -4.86
CA PHE A 467 -7.76 -8.57 -5.99
C PHE A 467 -9.11 -7.85 -5.92
N GLY A 468 -9.63 -7.57 -4.72
CA GLY A 468 -10.83 -6.72 -4.55
C GLY A 468 -10.61 -5.29 -5.03
N HIS A 469 -9.44 -4.69 -4.75
CA HIS A 469 -9.03 -3.42 -5.36
C HIS A 469 -8.94 -3.53 -6.89
N LEU A 470 -8.34 -4.62 -7.39
CA LEU A 470 -8.21 -4.85 -8.82
C LEU A 470 -9.58 -4.93 -9.50
N LEU A 471 -10.54 -5.63 -8.90
CA LEU A 471 -11.91 -5.73 -9.41
C LEU A 471 -12.62 -4.38 -9.44
N HIS A 472 -12.46 -3.58 -8.40
CA HIS A 472 -13.03 -2.24 -8.33
C HIS A 472 -12.54 -1.38 -9.51
N HIS A 473 -11.27 -1.52 -9.90
CA HIS A 473 -10.72 -0.89 -11.10
C HIS A 473 -11.23 -1.53 -12.39
N SER A 474 -11.00 -2.84 -12.55
CA SER A 474 -11.21 -3.58 -13.79
C SER A 474 -12.65 -3.56 -14.28
N LEU A 475 -13.63 -3.48 -13.39
CA LEU A 475 -15.05 -3.50 -13.75
C LEU A 475 -15.66 -2.09 -13.90
N SER A 476 -14.86 -1.04 -13.81
CA SER A 476 -15.30 0.35 -13.97
C SER A 476 -15.85 0.63 -15.37
N ARG A 477 -17.00 1.32 -15.42
CA ARG A 477 -17.66 1.81 -16.65
C ARG A 477 -17.89 3.32 -16.63
N VAL A 478 -17.10 4.05 -15.84
CA VAL A 478 -17.25 5.49 -15.63
C VAL A 478 -16.81 6.25 -16.89
N SER A 479 -17.54 7.29 -17.26
CA SER A 479 -17.33 8.10 -18.48
C SER A 479 -16.27 9.20 -18.35
N VAL A 480 -15.63 9.31 -17.18
CA VAL A 480 -14.63 10.32 -16.83
C VAL A 480 -13.41 9.60 -16.25
N ARG A 481 -12.25 9.80 -16.87
CA ARG A 481 -11.03 9.04 -16.59
C ARG A 481 -10.57 9.21 -15.14
N SER A 482 -10.52 10.46 -14.67
CA SER A 482 -10.13 10.82 -13.30
C SER A 482 -11.13 10.41 -12.21
N LEU A 483 -12.28 9.83 -12.59
CA LEU A 483 -13.29 9.29 -11.68
C LEU A 483 -13.46 7.76 -11.81
N ALA A 484 -12.75 7.12 -12.74
CA ALA A 484 -12.88 5.69 -13.01
C ALA A 484 -12.13 4.83 -11.98
N GLY A 485 -12.61 3.60 -11.80
CA GLY A 485 -11.97 2.60 -10.97
C GLY A 485 -11.86 2.99 -9.50
N THR A 486 -10.66 2.88 -8.95
CA THR A 486 -10.37 3.14 -7.53
C THR A 486 -10.28 4.64 -7.17
N ASN A 487 -10.62 5.56 -8.09
CA ASN A 487 -10.65 7.02 -7.85
C ASN A 487 -11.89 7.49 -7.04
N VAL A 488 -12.13 6.83 -5.91
CA VAL A 488 -13.23 7.05 -4.97
C VAL A 488 -12.79 7.88 -3.76
N ALA A 489 -13.68 8.07 -2.78
CA ALA A 489 -13.25 8.60 -1.48
C ALA A 489 -12.28 7.60 -0.82
N TRP A 490 -11.19 8.09 -0.23
CA TRP A 490 -10.12 7.23 0.29
C TRP A 490 -10.62 6.29 1.40
N ASP A 491 -11.55 6.75 2.23
CA ASP A 491 -12.22 5.97 3.28
C ASP A 491 -13.38 5.09 2.77
N PHE A 492 -13.51 4.94 1.45
CA PHE A 492 -14.35 3.93 0.80
C PHE A 492 -13.52 2.90 0.03
N VAL A 493 -12.29 3.23 -0.37
CA VAL A 493 -11.50 2.41 -1.30
C VAL A 493 -11.26 1.00 -0.75
N GLU A 494 -11.16 0.85 0.57
CA GLU A 494 -10.94 -0.43 1.24
C GLU A 494 -12.20 -1.32 1.35
N LEU A 495 -13.37 -0.85 0.95
CA LEU A 495 -14.59 -1.66 1.01
C LEU A 495 -14.50 -2.88 0.07
N PRO A 496 -14.22 -2.75 -1.24
CA PRO A 496 -14.18 -3.91 -2.13
C PRO A 496 -13.05 -4.89 -1.82
N SER A 497 -11.90 -4.40 -1.35
CA SER A 497 -10.77 -5.22 -0.93
C SER A 497 -11.14 -6.08 0.29
N GLN A 498 -11.60 -5.46 1.38
CA GLN A 498 -11.95 -6.17 2.61
C GLN A 498 -13.16 -7.10 2.47
N ILE A 499 -14.12 -6.78 1.58
CA ILE A 499 -15.24 -7.69 1.29
C ILE A 499 -14.71 -9.03 0.76
N MET A 500 -13.73 -9.02 -0.14
CA MET A 500 -13.20 -10.24 -0.75
C MET A 500 -12.52 -11.17 0.27
N GLU A 501 -11.91 -10.65 1.33
CA GLU A 501 -11.28 -11.44 2.40
C GLU A 501 -12.28 -12.42 3.07
N ASN A 502 -13.58 -12.10 3.09
CA ASN A 502 -14.58 -12.97 3.71
C ASN A 502 -14.68 -14.34 3.04
N TRP A 503 -14.44 -14.43 1.72
CA TRP A 503 -14.47 -15.70 1.00
C TRP A 503 -13.32 -16.64 1.38
N CYS A 504 -12.29 -16.15 2.06
CA CYS A 504 -11.22 -16.98 2.62
C CYS A 504 -11.67 -17.76 3.87
N TRP A 505 -12.88 -17.51 4.38
CA TRP A 505 -13.45 -18.16 5.56
C TRP A 505 -14.69 -19.01 5.25
N GLU A 506 -15.23 -18.95 4.04
CA GLU A 506 -16.43 -19.69 3.67
C GLU A 506 -16.08 -21.05 3.09
N ARG A 507 -16.71 -22.12 3.61
CA ARG A 507 -16.42 -23.50 3.20
C ARG A 507 -16.53 -23.71 1.69
N GLU A 508 -17.64 -23.22 1.10
CA GLU A 508 -17.91 -23.38 -0.33
C GLU A 508 -16.87 -22.67 -1.21
N ALA A 509 -16.31 -21.56 -0.73
CA ALA A 509 -15.28 -20.81 -1.42
C ALA A 509 -13.90 -21.48 -1.27
N LEU A 510 -13.54 -21.89 -0.04
CA LEU A 510 -12.30 -22.61 0.24
C LEU A 510 -12.19 -23.89 -0.59
N ASP A 511 -13.26 -24.67 -0.73
CA ASP A 511 -13.25 -25.92 -1.52
C ASP A 511 -12.90 -25.70 -3.01
N LEU A 512 -12.93 -24.45 -3.51
CA LEU A 512 -12.52 -24.11 -4.87
C LEU A 512 -11.01 -24.02 -5.05
N PHE A 513 -10.25 -23.68 -4.00
CA PHE A 513 -8.79 -23.48 -4.10
C PHE A 513 -7.96 -24.23 -3.07
N ALA A 514 -8.53 -24.54 -1.89
CA ALA A 514 -7.82 -25.10 -0.76
C ALA A 514 -7.64 -26.62 -0.92
N ARG A 515 -6.65 -26.99 -1.74
CA ARG A 515 -6.34 -28.38 -2.13
C ARG A 515 -4.92 -28.72 -1.70
N HIS A 516 -4.74 -29.84 -1.02
CA HIS A 516 -3.42 -30.31 -0.62
C HIS A 516 -2.53 -30.48 -1.86
N TYR A 517 -1.36 -29.83 -1.89
CA TYR A 517 -0.54 -29.71 -3.10
C TYR A 517 -0.04 -31.06 -3.67
N GLN A 518 0.00 -32.13 -2.85
CA GLN A 518 0.41 -33.47 -3.30
C GLN A 518 -0.75 -34.42 -3.57
N THR A 519 -1.83 -34.33 -2.78
CA THR A 519 -2.92 -35.32 -2.79
C THR A 519 -4.18 -34.79 -3.47
N ASN A 520 -4.26 -33.48 -3.69
CA ASN A 520 -5.43 -32.76 -4.20
C ASN A 520 -6.69 -32.90 -3.33
N GLU A 521 -6.53 -33.39 -2.09
CA GLU A 521 -7.63 -33.51 -1.13
C GLU A 521 -8.01 -32.12 -0.58
N PRO A 522 -9.31 -31.86 -0.34
CA PRO A 522 -9.75 -30.61 0.29
C PRO A 522 -9.33 -30.55 1.76
N ILE A 523 -9.42 -29.37 2.37
CA ILE A 523 -9.25 -29.25 3.83
C ILE A 523 -10.24 -30.19 4.55
N PRO A 524 -9.75 -31.11 5.41
CA PRO A 524 -10.62 -31.97 6.20
C PRO A 524 -11.56 -31.18 7.09
N ALA A 525 -12.79 -31.69 7.31
CA ALA A 525 -13.80 -31.00 8.13
C ALA A 525 -13.26 -30.62 9.52
N ALA A 526 -12.54 -31.53 10.18
CA ALA A 526 -11.95 -31.27 11.48
C ALA A 526 -10.94 -30.11 11.48
N LEU A 527 -10.13 -29.96 10.42
CA LEU A 527 -9.17 -28.85 10.31
C LEU A 527 -9.88 -27.54 9.99
N PHE A 528 -10.95 -27.57 9.18
CA PHE A 528 -11.80 -26.40 8.93
C PHE A 528 -12.51 -25.93 10.21
N ASP A 529 -13.06 -26.84 11.01
CA ASP A 529 -13.72 -26.49 12.27
C ASP A 529 -12.74 -25.84 13.26
N LYS A 530 -11.50 -26.33 13.33
CA LYS A 530 -10.41 -25.73 14.12
C LYS A 530 -10.07 -24.33 13.64
N MET A 531 -9.92 -24.13 12.33
CA MET A 531 -9.69 -22.83 11.72
C MET A 531 -10.81 -21.84 12.06
N GLN A 532 -12.08 -22.27 11.98
CA GLN A 532 -13.23 -21.43 12.35
C GLN A 532 -13.23 -21.07 13.84
N ALA A 533 -12.95 -22.03 14.71
CA ALA A 533 -12.88 -21.80 16.15
C ALA A 533 -11.78 -20.79 16.53
N ALA A 534 -10.66 -20.80 15.79
CA ALA A 534 -9.54 -19.89 16.00
C ALA A 534 -9.71 -18.52 15.34
N ARG A 535 -10.73 -18.29 14.50
CA ARG A 535 -10.90 -17.05 13.70
C ARG A 535 -10.86 -15.77 14.54
N THR A 536 -11.48 -15.78 15.72
CA THR A 536 -11.54 -14.61 16.61
C THR A 536 -10.49 -14.64 17.71
N PHE A 537 -9.52 -15.56 17.64
CA PHE A 537 -8.43 -15.62 18.60
C PHE A 537 -7.62 -14.32 18.56
N ARG A 538 -7.52 -13.66 19.71
CA ARG A 538 -6.81 -12.37 19.86
C ARG A 538 -7.33 -11.25 18.95
N ALA A 539 -8.60 -11.29 18.55
CA ALA A 539 -9.20 -10.27 17.71
C ALA A 539 -9.18 -8.87 18.37
N GLY A 540 -9.27 -8.80 19.71
CA GLY A 540 -9.13 -7.54 20.44
C GLY A 540 -7.76 -6.90 20.26
N ASN A 541 -6.69 -7.69 20.36
CA ASN A 541 -5.31 -7.27 20.09
C ASN A 541 -5.08 -6.88 18.64
N ALA A 542 -5.58 -7.68 17.69
CA ALA A 542 -5.46 -7.38 16.26
C ALA A 542 -6.13 -6.03 15.94
N GLN A 543 -7.34 -5.80 16.46
CA GLN A 543 -8.05 -4.53 16.26
C GLN A 543 -7.38 -3.36 16.99
N MET A 544 -6.95 -3.53 18.24
CA MET A 544 -6.25 -2.46 18.98
C MET A 544 -4.97 -2.02 18.27
N ARG A 545 -4.22 -2.94 17.67
CA ARG A 545 -3.05 -2.60 16.87
C ARG A 545 -3.41 -1.66 15.71
N GLN A 546 -4.49 -1.96 14.97
CA GLN A 546 -4.95 -1.12 13.86
C GLN A 546 -5.43 0.25 14.37
N LEU A 547 -6.24 0.27 15.44
CA LEU A 547 -6.72 1.50 16.07
C LEU A 547 -5.57 2.36 16.62
N GLY A 548 -4.47 1.74 17.07
CA GLY A 548 -3.27 2.45 17.49
C GLY A 548 -2.60 3.21 16.35
N PHE A 549 -2.50 2.59 15.16
CA PHE A 549 -2.00 3.26 13.96
C PHE A 549 -2.91 4.40 13.52
N SER A 550 -4.23 4.18 13.51
CA SER A 550 -5.22 5.21 13.18
C SER A 550 -5.16 6.38 14.16
N SER A 551 -5.00 6.08 15.45
CA SER A 551 -4.87 7.07 16.51
C SER A 551 -3.61 7.91 16.34
N VAL A 552 -2.45 7.28 16.10
CA VAL A 552 -1.21 8.04 15.88
C VAL A 552 -1.30 8.92 14.65
N ASP A 553 -1.80 8.39 13.54
CA ASP A 553 -1.99 9.15 12.32
C ASP A 553 -2.86 10.40 12.56
N LEU A 554 -4.07 10.23 13.09
CA LEU A 554 -4.97 11.34 13.33
C LEU A 554 -4.38 12.35 14.31
N ARG A 555 -3.83 11.88 15.44
CA ARG A 555 -3.29 12.77 16.48
C ARG A 555 -2.07 13.56 16.02
N LEU A 556 -1.21 12.99 15.18
CA LEU A 556 -0.11 13.72 14.53
C LEU A 556 -0.61 14.82 13.59
N HIS A 557 -1.77 14.63 12.96
CA HIS A 557 -2.33 15.56 11.98
C HIS A 557 -3.45 16.46 12.52
N THR A 558 -3.79 16.36 13.82
CA THR A 558 -4.80 17.21 14.48
C THR A 558 -4.31 17.92 15.74
N ALA A 559 -3.45 17.29 16.54
CA ALA A 559 -3.20 17.71 17.93
C ALA A 559 -1.72 17.85 18.31
N TYR A 560 -0.81 17.21 17.59
CA TYR A 560 0.63 17.26 17.87
C TYR A 560 1.19 18.68 17.78
N ASP A 561 1.86 19.12 18.84
CA ASP A 561 2.61 20.37 18.92
C ASP A 561 4.07 20.10 19.32
N PRO A 562 5.04 20.28 18.40
CA PRO A 562 6.45 20.01 18.69
C PRO A 562 7.03 20.87 19.84
N ALA A 563 6.37 21.98 20.21
CA ALA A 563 6.81 22.80 21.34
C ALA A 563 6.52 22.15 22.71
N THR A 564 5.54 21.23 22.78
CA THR A 564 5.08 20.63 24.04
C THR A 564 5.17 19.11 24.06
N ASP A 565 5.07 18.46 22.90
CA ASP A 565 4.98 17.00 22.77
C ASP A 565 6.33 16.31 22.51
N GLY A 566 7.41 17.07 22.29
CA GLY A 566 8.74 16.52 22.00
C GLY A 566 8.90 16.10 20.54
N SER A 567 9.64 15.02 20.30
CA SER A 567 9.85 14.52 18.93
C SER A 567 8.64 13.71 18.43
N VAL A 568 8.44 13.66 17.10
CA VAL A 568 7.39 12.81 16.48
C VAL A 568 7.53 11.35 16.92
N LEU A 569 8.75 10.84 17.06
CA LEU A 569 9.02 9.47 17.50
C LEU A 569 8.54 9.23 18.94
N ASP A 570 8.88 10.13 19.86
CA ASP A 570 8.51 9.99 21.28
C ASP A 570 6.99 10.11 21.47
N TYR A 571 6.37 11.08 20.78
CA TYR A 571 4.93 11.26 20.80
C TYR A 571 4.20 10.03 20.25
N ALA A 572 4.63 9.51 19.09
CA ALA A 572 4.06 8.30 18.50
C ALA A 572 4.25 7.07 19.40
N ARG A 573 5.43 6.89 20.01
CA ARG A 573 5.71 5.79 20.95
C ARG A 573 4.78 5.85 22.17
N ALA A 574 4.60 7.04 22.75
CA ALA A 574 3.71 7.24 23.90
C ALA A 574 2.24 6.93 23.57
N LEU A 575 1.78 7.32 22.38
CA LEU A 575 0.44 6.97 21.90
C LEU A 575 0.28 5.47 21.66
N LEU A 576 1.21 4.83 20.94
CA LEU A 576 1.15 3.40 20.61
C LEU A 576 1.22 2.52 21.86
N ALA A 577 1.90 2.95 22.93
CA ALA A 577 2.01 2.19 24.16
C ALA A 577 0.64 1.80 24.76
N ARG A 578 -0.41 2.60 24.53
CA ARG A 578 -1.79 2.32 24.97
C ARG A 578 -2.45 1.13 24.24
N PHE A 579 -1.91 0.76 23.09
CA PHE A 579 -2.44 -0.26 22.19
C PHE A 579 -1.58 -1.53 22.17
N SER A 580 -0.57 -1.58 23.03
CA SER A 580 0.39 -2.68 23.09
C SER A 580 0.08 -3.65 24.21
N ALA A 581 0.28 -4.95 23.96
CA ALA A 581 0.15 -5.98 24.99
C ALA A 581 1.24 -5.86 26.08
N CYS A 582 2.36 -5.23 25.74
CA CYS A 582 3.54 -5.07 26.60
C CYS A 582 4.08 -3.63 26.50
N PRO A 583 4.75 -3.11 27.53
CA PRO A 583 5.49 -1.86 27.43
C PRO A 583 6.49 -1.90 26.26
N TYR A 584 6.62 -0.78 25.55
CA TYR A 584 7.64 -0.66 24.52
C TYR A 584 8.99 -0.26 25.13
N PRO A 585 10.11 -0.79 24.60
CA PRO A 585 11.42 -0.24 24.85
C PRO A 585 11.53 1.24 24.46
N ASP A 586 12.44 1.98 25.11
CA ASP A 586 12.68 3.40 24.86
C ASP A 586 13.11 3.71 23.42
N ASP A 587 13.75 2.74 22.74
CA ASP A 587 14.19 2.83 21.35
C ASP A 587 13.11 2.46 20.33
N TYR A 588 11.90 2.07 20.75
CA TYR A 588 10.81 1.74 19.82
C TYR A 588 10.45 2.93 18.92
N ALA A 589 10.51 2.70 17.60
CA ALA A 589 10.41 3.76 16.60
C ALA A 589 9.81 3.27 15.28
N MET A 590 8.86 2.32 15.34
CA MET A 590 8.27 1.67 14.15
C MET A 590 7.72 2.68 13.13
N ILE A 591 7.27 3.85 13.59
CA ILE A 591 6.76 4.92 12.72
C ILE A 591 7.79 5.46 11.72
N ALA A 592 9.10 5.34 12.00
CA ALA A 592 10.18 5.63 11.06
C ALA A 592 10.18 4.70 9.84
N GLY A 593 9.51 3.55 9.93
CA GLY A 593 9.26 2.61 8.86
C GLY A 593 7.84 2.63 8.30
N PHE A 594 6.96 3.54 8.72
CA PHE A 594 5.54 3.48 8.41
C PHE A 594 5.19 4.17 7.08
N THR A 595 5.44 3.46 5.98
CA THR A 595 5.30 3.97 4.61
C THR A 595 3.88 4.41 4.24
N HIS A 596 2.83 3.80 4.78
CA HIS A 596 1.44 4.27 4.56
C HIS A 596 1.31 5.77 4.88
N LEU A 597 1.92 6.19 5.99
CA LEU A 597 1.77 7.54 6.52
C LEU A 597 2.77 8.55 5.95
N PHE A 598 3.98 8.10 5.59
CA PHE A 598 5.09 9.03 5.27
C PHE A 598 5.77 8.79 3.92
N ALA A 599 5.32 7.82 3.10
CA ALA A 599 5.84 7.61 1.75
C ALA A 599 5.08 8.38 0.66
N SER A 600 4.11 9.23 1.03
CA SER A 600 3.38 10.10 0.10
C SER A 600 3.12 11.47 0.76
N PRO A 601 3.04 12.58 -0.01
CA PRO A 601 2.64 13.88 0.53
C PRO A 601 1.29 13.83 1.27
N VAL A 602 0.34 13.05 0.73
CA VAL A 602 -0.98 12.78 1.35
C VAL A 602 -1.15 11.28 1.56
N GLY A 603 -1.49 10.49 0.53
CA GLY A 603 -1.71 9.04 0.67
C GLY A 603 -2.63 8.69 1.84
N TYR A 604 -2.16 7.83 2.75
CA TYR A 604 -2.87 7.47 3.98
C TYR A 604 -2.68 8.46 5.15
N ALA A 605 -2.06 9.61 4.96
CA ALA A 605 -1.97 10.63 6.00
C ALA A 605 -3.35 11.22 6.33
N ALA A 606 -3.64 11.26 7.63
CA ALA A 606 -4.95 11.49 8.22
C ALA A 606 -6.05 10.56 7.64
N ALA A 607 -5.70 9.32 7.28
CA ALA A 607 -6.53 8.36 6.54
C ALA A 607 -6.45 6.91 6.99
N TYR A 608 -5.64 6.56 7.99
CA TYR A 608 -5.46 5.15 8.36
C TYR A 608 -6.65 4.57 9.13
N TYR A 609 -7.64 5.39 9.50
CA TYR A 609 -8.79 5.02 10.34
C TYR A 609 -9.83 4.12 9.68
#